data_AF-A0A7S1L9T8-F1
#
_entry.id   AF-A0A7S1L9T8-F1
#
_cell.length_a   1.000
_cell.length_b   1.000
_cell.length_c   1.000
_cell.angle_alpha   90.00
_cell.angle_beta   90.00
_cell.angle_gamma   90.00
#
_symmetry.space_group_name_H-M   'P 1'
#
loop_
_entity.id
_entity.type
_entity.pdbx_description
1 polymer ?
#
loop_
_entity_poly.entity_id
_entity_poly.type
_entity_poly.pdbx_seq_one_letter_code
_entity_poly.pdbx_strand_id
1 'polypeptide(L)'
;VLEDSAEYNHAIFTEKWEAALAKQTNGSKPGLMGVLLSMCPGLLTALIVASMVNVAFPFVTPILLTYINEYMADDDAPMWHGGLYAGIFFVAQLCQTTGHAQSIRLVTHLEMRFEGALRLAMARTALTLTPDGVNSVGGAGTEFQVFSSDVKRVAACGDLVVGAALIAQVLGAFGYL
;
A
#
# COMPACT_ATOMS: atom_id res chain seq x y z
N VAL A 1 -11.99 16.24 0.19
CA VAL A 1 -11.32 17.55 -0.03
C VAL A 1 -10.62 18.03 1.23
N LEU A 2 -11.29 18.16 2.38
CA LEU A 2 -10.62 18.56 3.63
C LEU A 2 -9.67 17.49 4.21
N GLU A 3 -9.99 16.19 4.06
CA GLU A 3 -9.14 15.08 4.52
C GLU A 3 -7.80 14.93 3.78
N ASP A 4 -7.67 15.49 2.58
CA ASP A 4 -6.43 15.42 1.79
C ASP A 4 -5.59 16.70 1.92
N SER A 5 -6.02 17.65 2.76
CA SER A 5 -5.22 18.83 3.07
C SER A 5 -3.94 18.43 3.82
N ALA A 6 -2.80 18.93 3.36
CA ALA A 6 -1.51 18.69 4.02
C ALA A 6 -1.51 19.14 5.49
N GLU A 7 -2.28 20.19 5.82
CA GLU A 7 -2.40 20.69 7.19
C GLU A 7 -3.16 19.73 8.10
N TYR A 8 -4.23 19.11 7.60
CA TYR A 8 -5.00 18.11 8.34
C TYR A 8 -4.16 16.84 8.59
N ASN A 9 -3.50 16.35 7.54
CA ASN A 9 -2.62 15.18 7.64
C ASN A 9 -1.42 15.45 8.56
N HIS A 10 -0.85 16.66 8.53
CA HIS A 10 0.19 17.07 9.47
C HIS A 10 -0.30 17.12 10.92
N ALA A 11 -1.49 17.67 11.18
CA ALA A 11 -2.04 17.72 12.53
C ALA A 11 -2.21 16.31 13.14
N ILE A 12 -2.76 15.37 12.37
CA ILE A 12 -2.87 13.96 12.77
C ILE A 12 -1.49 13.33 12.99
N PHE A 13 -0.53 13.60 12.10
CA PHE A 13 0.84 13.11 12.25
C PHE A 13 1.46 13.58 13.57
N THR A 14 1.37 14.88 13.88
CA THR A 14 1.92 15.45 15.12
C THR A 14 1.26 14.85 16.36
N GLU A 15 -0.07 14.73 16.38
CA GLU A 15 -0.80 14.11 17.49
C GLU A 15 -0.33 12.66 17.73
N LYS A 16 -0.23 11.85 16.67
CA LYS A 16 0.23 10.45 16.76
C LYS A 16 1.70 10.35 17.13
N TRP A 17 2.53 11.27 16.65
CA TRP A 17 3.95 11.35 16.97
C TRP A 17 4.19 11.67 18.45
N GLU A 18 3.48 12.67 18.99
CA GLU A 18 3.52 13.03 20.41
C GLU A 18 2.98 11.90 21.30
N ALA A 19 1.89 11.24 20.89
CA ALA A 19 1.38 10.07 21.59
C ALA A 19 2.37 8.88 21.57
N ALA A 20 3.11 8.69 20.48
CA ALA A 20 4.16 7.69 20.38
C ALA A 20 5.37 8.02 21.25
N LEU A 21 5.75 9.30 21.33
CA LEU A 21 6.79 9.82 22.23
C LEU A 21 6.39 9.65 23.71
N ALA A 22 5.14 9.97 24.07
CA ALA A 22 4.65 9.87 25.45
C ALA A 22 4.60 8.41 25.96
N LYS A 23 4.45 7.44 25.07
CA LYS A 23 4.49 6.00 25.40
C LYS A 23 5.91 5.43 25.53
N GLN A 24 6.94 6.24 25.30
CA GLN A 24 8.32 5.76 25.41
C GLN A 24 8.82 5.79 26.85
N THR A 25 9.12 4.61 27.37
CA THR A 25 9.67 4.43 28.72
C THR A 25 11.16 4.08 28.72
N ASN A 26 11.79 3.82 27.56
CA ASN A 26 13.14 3.21 27.50
C ASN A 26 14.09 3.74 26.41
N GLY A 27 14.09 5.05 26.13
CA GLY A 27 15.15 5.73 25.35
C GLY A 27 15.31 5.34 23.85
N SER A 28 14.61 4.32 23.37
CA SER A 28 14.53 3.98 21.94
C SER A 28 13.65 5.01 21.23
N LYS A 29 14.04 5.55 20.08
CA LYS A 29 13.27 6.57 19.32
C LYS A 29 12.01 5.95 18.67
N PRO A 30 10.90 6.69 18.53
CA PRO A 30 9.69 6.12 17.96
C PRO A 30 9.91 5.83 16.49
N GLY A 31 9.46 4.65 16.04
CA GLY A 31 9.55 4.28 14.64
C GLY A 31 8.65 5.16 13.78
N LEU A 32 9.23 5.96 12.90
CA LEU A 32 8.52 6.81 11.94
C LEU A 32 7.45 6.02 11.16
N MET A 33 7.78 4.78 10.77
CA MET A 33 6.87 3.89 10.06
C MET A 33 5.67 3.46 10.87
N GLY A 34 5.87 3.17 12.16
CA GLY A 34 4.76 2.83 13.04
C GLY A 34 3.78 4.00 13.19
N VAL A 35 4.30 5.23 13.29
CA VAL A 35 3.48 6.43 13.40
C VAL A 35 2.74 6.71 12.09
N LEU A 36 3.43 6.67 10.94
CA LEU A 36 2.81 6.85 9.61
C LEU A 36 1.69 5.82 9.37
N LEU A 37 1.96 4.54 9.64
CA LEU A 37 0.94 3.49 9.51
C LEU A 37 -0.25 3.73 10.47
N SER A 38 -0.01 4.27 11.67
CA SER A 38 -1.09 4.58 12.62
C SER A 38 -1.96 5.78 12.24
N MET A 39 -1.56 6.60 11.26
CA MET A 39 -2.34 7.76 10.81
C MET A 39 -3.61 7.36 10.05
N CYS A 40 -3.58 6.24 9.33
CA CYS A 40 -4.62 5.87 8.38
C CYS A 40 -5.02 4.38 8.49
N PRO A 41 -5.50 3.91 9.66
CA PRO A 41 -5.83 2.50 9.85
C PRO A 41 -6.98 2.02 8.96
N GLY A 42 -7.94 2.90 8.63
CA GLY A 42 -9.05 2.58 7.71
C GLY A 42 -8.58 2.32 6.28
N LEU A 43 -7.65 3.14 5.78
CA LEU A 43 -7.06 2.94 4.44
C LEU A 43 -6.17 1.70 4.40
N LEU A 44 -5.39 1.44 5.45
CA LEU A 44 -4.56 0.24 5.54
C LEU A 44 -5.38 -1.05 5.58
N THR A 45 -6.45 -1.08 6.39
CA THR A 45 -7.33 -2.25 6.43
C THR A 45 -8.03 -2.47 5.09
N ALA A 46 -8.52 -1.41 4.43
CA ALA A 46 -9.07 -1.49 3.09
C ALA A 46 -8.04 -1.99 2.06
N LEU A 47 -6.79 -1.53 2.15
CA LEU A 47 -5.69 -1.97 1.29
C LEU A 47 -5.35 -3.45 1.50
N ILE A 48 -5.30 -3.92 2.74
CA ILE A 48 -5.06 -5.33 3.07
C ILE A 48 -6.19 -6.20 2.50
N VAL A 49 -7.44 -5.81 2.70
CA VAL A 49 -8.60 -6.54 2.17
C VAL A 49 -8.58 -6.58 0.65
N ALA A 50 -8.32 -5.45 -0.02
CA ALA A 50 -8.19 -5.39 -1.48
C ALA A 50 -7.02 -6.24 -1.99
N SER A 51 -5.91 -6.27 -1.23
CA SER A 51 -4.75 -7.09 -1.56
C SER A 51 -5.03 -8.59 -1.41
N MET A 52 -5.83 -9.01 -0.41
CA MET A 52 -6.23 -10.42 -0.28
C MET A 52 -7.05 -10.91 -1.46
N VAL A 53 -7.93 -10.06 -2.00
CA VAL A 53 -8.67 -10.35 -3.24
C VAL A 53 -7.70 -10.57 -4.40
N ASN A 54 -6.67 -9.72 -4.54
CA ASN A 54 -5.66 -9.90 -5.58
C ASN A 54 -4.81 -11.18 -5.40
N VAL A 55 -4.63 -11.66 -4.17
CA VAL A 55 -3.91 -12.93 -3.91
C VAL A 55 -4.77 -14.14 -4.28
N ALA A 56 -6.08 -14.12 -4.03
CA ALA A 56 -6.94 -15.29 -4.19
C ALA A 56 -7.32 -15.60 -5.66
N PHE A 57 -7.60 -14.58 -6.47
CA PHE A 57 -8.08 -14.74 -7.86
C PHE A 57 -7.10 -15.43 -8.82
N PRO A 58 -5.78 -15.21 -8.73
CA PRO A 58 -4.78 -15.91 -9.51
C PRO A 58 -4.78 -17.43 -9.34
N PHE A 59 -5.25 -17.96 -8.19
CA PHE A 59 -5.42 -19.40 -7.97
C PHE A 59 -6.69 -19.97 -8.61
N VAL A 60 -7.72 -19.14 -8.79
CA VAL A 60 -8.98 -19.56 -9.41
C VAL A 60 -8.80 -19.79 -10.92
N THR A 61 -7.93 -18.99 -11.55
CA THR A 61 -7.65 -19.06 -12.99
C THR A 61 -7.18 -20.45 -13.46
N PRO A 62 -6.13 -21.07 -12.89
CA PRO A 62 -5.69 -22.41 -13.30
C PRO A 62 -6.73 -23.49 -13.00
N ILE A 63 -7.46 -23.41 -11.88
CA ILE A 63 -8.54 -24.35 -11.55
C ILE A 63 -9.63 -24.31 -12.62
N LEU A 64 -10.05 -23.12 -13.04
CA LEU A 64 -11.04 -22.95 -14.10
C LEU A 64 -10.54 -23.49 -15.44
N LEU A 65 -9.27 -23.27 -15.76
CA LEU A 65 -8.66 -23.79 -16.98
C LEU A 65 -8.61 -25.32 -16.99
N THR A 66 -8.39 -25.97 -15.84
CA THR A 66 -8.48 -27.44 -15.72
C THR A 66 -9.89 -27.93 -16.06
N TYR A 67 -10.93 -27.32 -15.51
CA TYR A 67 -12.32 -27.68 -15.81
C TYR A 67 -12.69 -27.43 -17.28
N ILE A 68 -12.20 -26.34 -17.87
CA ILE A 68 -12.40 -26.04 -19.30
C ILE A 68 -11.69 -27.10 -20.16
N ASN A 69 -10.50 -27.54 -19.78
CA ASN A 69 -9.74 -28.55 -20.52
C ASN A 69 -10.38 -29.94 -20.40
N GLU A 70 -10.88 -30.30 -19.22
CA GLU A 70 -11.67 -31.54 -19.02
C GLU A 70 -12.96 -31.51 -19.85
N TYR A 71 -13.66 -30.37 -19.90
CA TYR A 71 -14.83 -30.19 -20.76
C TYR A 71 -14.48 -30.33 -22.26
N MET A 72 -13.34 -29.80 -22.70
CA MET A 72 -12.90 -29.94 -24.10
C MET A 72 -12.45 -31.36 -24.46
N ALA A 73 -12.11 -32.19 -23.48
CA ALA A 73 -11.71 -33.58 -23.69
C ALA A 73 -12.90 -34.55 -23.82
N ASP A 74 -14.12 -34.11 -23.49
CA ASP A 74 -15.32 -34.95 -23.45
C ASP A 74 -16.31 -34.55 -24.57
N ASP A 75 -16.38 -35.37 -25.63
CA ASP A 75 -17.15 -35.09 -26.86
C ASP A 75 -18.68 -35.09 -26.65
N ASP A 76 -19.17 -35.72 -25.57
CA ASP A 76 -20.60 -35.78 -25.22
C ASP A 76 -21.04 -34.64 -24.27
N ALA A 77 -20.15 -33.72 -23.93
CA ALA A 77 -20.45 -32.67 -22.96
C ALA A 77 -21.41 -31.61 -23.56
N PRO A 78 -22.47 -31.20 -22.82
CA PRO A 78 -23.46 -30.29 -23.38
C PRO A 78 -22.95 -28.84 -23.47
N MET A 79 -23.19 -28.22 -24.63
CA MET A 79 -22.68 -26.91 -25.08
C MET A 79 -22.84 -25.75 -24.07
N TRP A 80 -23.82 -25.82 -23.18
CA TRP A 80 -24.08 -24.77 -22.18
C TRP A 80 -22.99 -24.69 -21.09
N HIS A 81 -22.27 -25.79 -20.81
CA HIS A 81 -21.20 -25.80 -19.81
C HIS A 81 -20.02 -24.91 -20.24
N GLY A 82 -19.63 -24.94 -21.53
CA GLY A 82 -18.58 -24.07 -22.05
C GLY A 82 -18.91 -22.58 -21.90
N GLY A 83 -20.17 -22.20 -22.17
CA GLY A 83 -20.65 -20.84 -21.96
C GLY A 83 -20.66 -20.43 -20.49
N LEU A 84 -21.04 -21.35 -19.59
CA LEU A 84 -21.00 -21.14 -18.15
C LEU A 84 -19.57 -20.91 -17.64
N TYR A 85 -18.62 -21.76 -18.02
CA TYR A 85 -17.22 -21.62 -17.60
C TYR A 85 -16.58 -20.34 -18.15
N ALA A 86 -16.83 -20.00 -19.41
CA ALA A 86 -16.37 -18.74 -20.00
C ALA A 86 -16.99 -17.51 -19.30
N GLY A 87 -18.28 -17.58 -18.93
CA GLY A 87 -18.96 -16.55 -18.16
C GLY A 87 -18.34 -16.36 -16.77
N ILE A 88 -18.11 -17.45 -16.04
CA ILE A 88 -17.46 -17.43 -14.72
C ILE A 88 -16.03 -16.88 -14.84
N PHE A 89 -15.27 -17.29 -15.86
CA PHE A 89 -13.92 -16.79 -16.11
C PHE A 89 -13.91 -15.28 -16.35
N PHE A 90 -14.84 -14.79 -17.18
CA PHE A 90 -14.97 -13.38 -17.48
C PHE A 90 -15.33 -12.55 -16.25
N VAL A 91 -16.32 -12.99 -15.46
CA VAL A 91 -16.69 -12.32 -14.21
C VAL A 91 -15.55 -12.34 -13.21
N ALA A 92 -14.84 -13.47 -13.10
CA ALA A 92 -13.69 -13.58 -12.22
C ALA A 92 -12.60 -12.56 -12.61
N GLN A 93 -12.29 -12.42 -13.90
CA GLN A 93 -11.29 -11.47 -14.37
C GLN A 93 -11.71 -10.00 -14.26
N LEU A 94 -13.00 -9.70 -14.42
CA LEU A 94 -13.52 -8.37 -14.14
C LEU A 94 -13.37 -8.00 -12.67
N CYS A 95 -13.69 -8.91 -11.76
CA CYS A 95 -13.52 -8.71 -10.33
C CYS A 95 -12.04 -8.52 -9.97
N GLN A 96 -11.14 -9.34 -10.51
CA GLN A 96 -9.70 -9.23 -10.31
C GLN A 96 -9.17 -7.88 -10.80
N THR A 97 -9.50 -7.49 -12.04
CA THR A 97 -9.03 -6.24 -12.64
C THR A 97 -9.53 -5.02 -11.85
N THR A 98 -10.79 -5.05 -11.43
CA THR A 98 -11.39 -3.96 -10.63
C THR A 98 -10.76 -3.90 -9.24
N GLY A 99 -10.57 -5.04 -8.58
CA GLY A 99 -9.90 -5.13 -7.28
C GLY A 99 -8.45 -4.62 -7.34
N HIS A 100 -7.73 -4.96 -8.40
CA HIS A 100 -6.39 -4.46 -8.66
C HIS A 100 -6.38 -2.92 -8.84
N ALA A 101 -7.25 -2.40 -9.69
CA ALA A 101 -7.37 -0.96 -9.90
C ALA A 101 -7.72 -0.19 -8.60
N GLN A 102 -8.56 -0.76 -7.73
CA GLN A 102 -8.87 -0.18 -6.42
C GLN A 102 -7.67 -0.21 -5.48
N SER A 103 -6.91 -1.31 -5.44
CA SER A 103 -5.71 -1.40 -4.61
C SER A 103 -4.65 -0.35 -4.98
N ILE A 104 -4.40 -0.13 -6.28
CA ILE A 104 -3.48 0.92 -6.74
C ILE A 104 -3.95 2.29 -6.27
N ARG A 105 -5.25 2.62 -6.44
CA ARG A 105 -5.80 3.90 -5.99
C ARG A 105 -5.63 4.12 -4.49
N LEU A 106 -5.88 3.09 -3.69
CA LEU A 106 -5.74 3.16 -2.24
C LEU A 106 -4.28 3.38 -1.81
N VAL A 107 -3.32 2.72 -2.46
CA VAL A 107 -1.89 2.96 -2.21
C VAL A 107 -1.51 4.38 -2.57
N THR A 108 -1.84 4.83 -3.79
CA THR A 108 -1.48 6.19 -4.23
C THR A 108 -2.08 7.26 -3.31
N HIS A 109 -3.29 7.07 -2.79
CA HIS A 109 -3.87 7.97 -1.79
C HIS A 109 -3.08 7.99 -0.48
N LEU A 110 -2.64 6.82 -0.01
CA LEU A 110 -1.86 6.68 1.21
C LEU A 110 -0.47 7.31 1.07
N GLU A 111 0.18 7.12 -0.07
CA GLU A 111 1.45 7.78 -0.42
C GLU A 111 1.33 9.29 -0.44
N MET A 112 0.29 9.84 -1.09
CA MET A 112 0.06 11.29 -1.14
C MET A 112 -0.12 11.88 0.26
N ARG A 113 -0.84 11.19 1.15
CA ARG A 113 -1.04 11.66 2.54
C ARG A 113 0.26 11.65 3.34
N PHE A 114 1.08 10.61 3.18
CA PHE A 114 2.38 10.53 3.83
C PHE A 114 3.34 11.59 3.30
N GLU A 115 3.43 11.74 1.98
CA GLU A 115 4.27 12.75 1.33
C GLU A 115 3.88 14.16 1.77
N GLY A 116 2.59 14.48 1.79
CA GLY A 116 2.08 15.78 2.22
C GLY A 116 2.38 16.08 3.69
N ALA A 117 2.13 15.13 4.59
CA ALA A 117 2.41 15.28 6.01
C ALA A 117 3.91 15.45 6.29
N LEU A 118 4.75 14.61 5.67
CA LEU A 118 6.19 14.61 5.89
C LEU A 118 6.82 15.90 5.35
N ARG A 119 6.45 16.34 4.13
CA ARG A 119 6.93 17.62 3.57
C ARG A 119 6.58 18.80 4.45
N LEU A 120 5.34 18.88 4.95
CA LEU A 120 4.95 19.99 5.81
C LEU A 120 5.68 19.95 7.16
N ALA A 121 5.90 18.76 7.73
CA ALA A 121 6.62 18.59 8.98
C ALA A 121 8.10 19.00 8.85
N MET A 122 8.77 18.59 7.76
CA MET A 122 10.14 19.01 7.51
C MET A 122 10.24 20.50 7.19
N ALA A 123 9.31 21.06 6.41
CA ALA A 123 9.30 22.50 6.14
C ALA A 123 9.18 23.31 7.43
N ARG A 124 8.31 22.90 8.36
CA ARG A 124 8.19 23.51 9.69
C ARG A 124 9.44 23.31 10.54
N THR A 125 10.05 22.13 10.48
CA THR A 125 11.26 21.82 11.24
C THR A 125 12.45 22.65 10.74
N ALA A 126 12.60 22.80 9.41
CA ALA A 126 13.59 23.65 8.76
C ALA A 126 13.49 25.12 9.20
N LEU A 127 12.27 25.64 9.38
CA LEU A 127 12.04 27.01 9.87
C LEU A 127 12.41 27.21 11.35
N THR A 128 12.57 26.13 12.12
CA THR A 128 12.91 26.16 13.55
C THR A 128 14.35 25.76 13.87
N LEU A 129 15.11 25.29 12.86
CA LEU A 129 16.49 24.85 13.04
C LEU A 129 17.41 26.07 13.20
N THR A 130 18.25 26.03 14.24
CA THR A 130 19.34 26.98 14.43
C THR A 130 20.47 26.74 13.43
N PRO A 131 21.35 27.72 13.17
CA PRO A 131 22.49 27.56 12.24
C PRO A 131 23.37 26.34 12.54
N ASP A 132 23.54 25.98 13.82
CA ASP A 132 24.26 24.77 14.24
C ASP A 132 23.50 23.48 13.90
N GLY A 133 22.16 23.51 13.97
CA GLY A 133 21.29 22.42 13.54
C GLY A 133 21.37 22.17 12.04
N VAL A 134 21.39 23.22 11.22
CA VAL A 134 21.57 23.12 9.76
C VAL A 134 22.90 22.47 9.40
N ASN A 135 23.98 22.83 10.11
CA ASN A 135 25.29 22.19 9.93
C ASN A 135 25.30 20.71 10.34
N SER A 136 24.49 20.32 11.35
CA SER A 136 24.37 18.92 11.77
C SER A 136 23.62 18.03 10.76
N VAL A 137 22.74 18.61 9.94
CA VAL A 137 21.99 17.92 8.87
C VAL A 137 22.80 17.89 7.55
N GLY A 138 23.99 18.50 7.53
CA GLY A 138 24.88 18.55 6.37
C GLY A 138 24.68 19.78 5.48
N GLY A 139 23.99 20.81 5.95
CA GLY A 139 23.77 22.06 5.23
C GLY A 139 22.53 22.09 4.33
N ALA A 140 22.16 23.28 3.86
CA ALA A 140 20.91 23.54 3.13
C ALA A 140 20.75 22.73 1.82
N GLY A 141 21.85 22.34 1.16
CA GLY A 141 21.80 21.48 -0.04
C GLY A 141 21.32 20.06 0.27
N THR A 142 21.74 19.52 1.41
CA THR A 142 21.38 18.18 1.89
C THR A 142 19.94 18.16 2.40
N GLU A 143 19.46 19.25 3.00
CA GLU A 143 18.05 19.44 3.37
C GLU A 143 17.12 19.41 2.16
N PHE A 144 17.48 20.08 1.05
CA PHE A 144 16.68 20.06 -0.17
C PHE A 144 16.66 18.67 -0.86
N GLN A 145 17.78 17.94 -0.78
CA GLN A 145 17.85 16.57 -1.27
C GLN A 145 16.95 15.64 -0.43
N VAL A 146 17.06 15.70 0.90
CA VAL A 146 16.18 14.95 1.82
C VAL A 146 14.71 15.29 1.57
N PHE A 147 14.39 16.58 1.34
CA PHE A 147 13.03 17.07 1.09
C PHE A 147 12.42 16.56 -0.22
N SER A 148 13.23 16.25 -1.24
CA SER A 148 12.74 15.89 -2.57
C SER A 148 12.80 14.38 -2.83
N SER A 149 13.91 13.71 -2.53
CA SER A 149 14.10 12.29 -2.84
C SER A 149 13.74 11.35 -1.70
N ASP A 150 14.08 11.71 -0.45
CA ASP A 150 13.93 10.77 0.66
C ASP A 150 12.48 10.71 1.17
N VAL A 151 11.76 11.83 1.11
CA VAL A 151 10.31 11.87 1.34
C VAL A 151 9.57 10.92 0.43
N LYS A 152 9.90 10.95 -0.86
CA LYS A 152 9.25 10.10 -1.86
C LYS A 152 9.57 8.64 -1.60
N ARG A 153 10.81 8.31 -1.21
CA ARG A 153 11.22 6.95 -0.85
C ARG A 153 10.50 6.44 0.40
N VAL A 154 10.32 7.29 1.41
CA VAL A 154 9.59 6.93 2.64
C VAL A 154 8.10 6.79 2.37
N ALA A 155 7.51 7.68 1.56
CA ALA A 155 6.12 7.60 1.15
C ALA A 155 5.84 6.33 0.32
N ALA A 156 6.74 5.99 -0.61
CA ALA A 156 6.69 4.78 -1.44
C ALA A 156 6.78 3.47 -0.64
N CYS A 157 7.07 3.50 0.66
CA CYS A 157 6.98 2.30 1.47
C CYS A 157 5.54 1.81 1.66
N GLY A 158 4.52 2.61 1.30
CA GLY A 158 3.16 2.10 1.08
C GLY A 158 3.12 0.92 0.10
N ASP A 159 3.96 0.95 -0.94
CA ASP A 159 4.13 -0.15 -1.90
C ASP A 159 4.70 -1.42 -1.25
N LEU A 160 5.39 -1.31 -0.11
CA LEU A 160 5.95 -2.47 0.59
C LEU A 160 4.85 -3.44 1.06
N VAL A 161 3.66 -2.92 1.39
CA VAL A 161 2.50 -3.73 1.78
C VAL A 161 1.98 -4.53 0.57
N VAL A 162 1.94 -3.91 -0.61
CA VAL A 162 1.57 -4.59 -1.86
C VAL A 162 2.65 -5.58 -2.29
N GLY A 163 3.92 -5.21 -2.15
CA GLY A 163 5.06 -6.09 -2.40
C GLY A 163 5.02 -7.34 -1.51
N ALA A 164 4.69 -7.19 -0.23
CA ALA A 164 4.51 -8.32 0.69
C ALA A 164 3.34 -9.24 0.26
N ALA A 165 2.23 -8.66 -0.21
CA ALA A 165 1.10 -9.41 -0.75
C ALA A 165 1.48 -10.19 -2.04
N LEU A 166 2.26 -9.57 -2.93
CA LEU A 166 2.78 -10.24 -4.13
C LEU A 166 3.74 -11.38 -3.78
N ILE A 167 4.63 -11.19 -2.79
CA ILE A 167 5.51 -12.25 -2.29
C ILE A 167 4.68 -13.40 -1.72
N ALA A 168 3.63 -13.10 -0.94
CA ALA A 168 2.72 -14.12 -0.42
C ALA A 168 1.98 -14.88 -1.54
N GLN A 169 1.60 -14.18 -2.62
CA GLN A 169 1.00 -14.80 -3.80
C GLN A 169 1.98 -15.73 -4.51
N VAL A 170 3.22 -15.30 -4.72
CA VAL A 170 4.28 -16.12 -5.35
C VAL A 170 4.57 -17.36 -4.49
N LEU A 171 4.73 -17.19 -3.18
CA LEU A 171 4.94 -18.30 -2.24
C LEU A 171 3.76 -19.27 -2.23
N GLY A 172 2.52 -18.76 -2.23
CA GLY A 172 1.34 -19.59 -2.34
C GLY A 172 1.25 -20.36 -3.66
N ALA A 173 1.67 -19.74 -4.77
CA ALA A 173 1.74 -20.39 -6.08
C ALA A 173 2.79 -21.52 -6.10
N PHE A 174 3.95 -21.31 -5.48
CA PHE A 174 4.96 -22.36 -5.31
C PHE A 174 4.53 -23.47 -4.35
N GLY A 175 3.68 -23.19 -3.35
CA GLY A 175 3.12 -24.19 -2.45
C GLY A 175 1.97 -25.01 -3.05
N TYR A 176 1.41 -24.59 -4.17
CA TYR A 176 0.36 -25.29 -4.91
C TYR A 176 0.90 -26.14 -6.08
N LEU A 177 2.19 -25.99 -6.41
CA LEU A 177 2.97 -26.85 -7.32
C LEU A 177 3.50 -28.08 -6.58
#